data_AF-A0AA51HB23-F1
#
_entry.id   AF-A0AA51HB23-F1
#
_cell.length_a   1.000
_cell.length_b   1.000
_cell.length_c   1.000
_cell.angle_alpha   90.00
_cell.angle_beta   90.00
_cell.angle_gamma   90.00
#
_symmetry.space_group_name_H-M   'P 1'
#
loop_
_entity.id
_entity.type
_entity.pdbx_description
1 polymer ?
#
loop_
_entity_poly.entity_id
_entity_poly.type
_entity_poly.pdbx_seq_one_letter_code
_entity_poly.pdbx_strand_id
1 'polypeptide(L)'
;MAITESFYYVEGSSNVKNIIKSLTKEVTKNAGIYSWNLVYPDTVDQIKDFSLIKATTSYNKEFYVRFERTAALTPTSSEQKLLDKEKYSKPMTEEEIGILNRYVESMPYTSTEKNLIKKNPDTLTTDEQSQMQELRMRKNITNDREIILLRKYYNGESLTTAEQNELDTYKNAHNLVAQEIADWNNLKTNRKIYADSITIILYKQYSNLGLTDSEQRSLASYRNSMELSQSEKEKLALLKGQMDNRNHMYISIGKEIHDTKRIVEQNGKQVEIQIKNLVEESCSVPTRLAWYKGLAKEIGDWLPVQYWLNVTKDAVNIVLRGDPSADNYPYNNYLTSYAYIGTVKPMEDSATTDDEYNFGVTTSSDIQPFFTKKFGERTATGITDVCMVGNKIGLPMQPHYPGFYTTHSFMDKCNTEGSRWNHKKHQFSDITLVHPVDMERGKMINVLAGDASAIYDMDKLVYKKDTDEEENYKKFKITAPYCFLNNSANNLYCIAIRCYKTAE
;
A
#
# COMPACT_ATOMS: atom_id res chain seq x y z
N MET A 1 -49.96 3.60 0.95
CA MET A 1 -49.15 4.79 1.30
C MET A 1 -47.71 4.39 1.07
N ALA A 2 -46.97 5.08 0.21
CA ALA A 2 -45.57 4.72 -0.05
C ALA A 2 -44.77 4.80 1.26
N ILE A 3 -44.13 3.70 1.66
CA ILE A 3 -43.22 3.72 2.80
C ILE A 3 -42.11 4.72 2.48
N THR A 4 -41.96 5.72 3.35
CA THR A 4 -40.85 6.66 3.24
C THR A 4 -39.59 5.92 3.67
N GLU A 5 -38.72 5.59 2.71
CA GLU A 5 -37.45 4.93 3.00
C GLU A 5 -36.62 5.77 3.98
N SER A 6 -36.16 5.16 5.08
CA SER A 6 -35.54 5.84 6.22
C SER A 6 -34.05 6.16 6.05
N PHE A 7 -33.61 6.35 4.80
CA PHE A 7 -32.20 6.57 4.46
C PHE A 7 -32.02 7.40 3.18
N TYR A 8 -30.81 7.94 3.02
CA TYR A 8 -30.32 8.55 1.79
C TYR A 8 -29.40 7.58 1.04
N TYR A 9 -29.57 7.44 -0.27
CA TYR A 9 -28.69 6.64 -1.11
C TYR A 9 -28.26 7.40 -2.37
N VAL A 10 -26.99 7.26 -2.76
CA VAL A 10 -26.47 7.87 -3.98
C VAL A 10 -25.41 6.99 -4.63
N GLU A 11 -25.39 7.00 -5.95
CA GLU A 11 -24.32 6.47 -6.78
C GLU A 11 -23.69 7.64 -7.53
N GLY A 12 -22.38 7.77 -7.48
CA GLY A 12 -21.70 8.88 -8.11
C GLY A 12 -20.26 8.56 -8.49
N SER A 13 -19.63 9.54 -9.09
CA SER A 13 -18.20 9.52 -9.38
C SER A 13 -17.56 10.82 -8.93
N SER A 14 -16.32 10.73 -8.50
CA SER A 14 -15.45 11.86 -8.21
C SER A 14 -14.08 11.60 -8.81
N ASN A 15 -13.14 12.51 -8.60
CA ASN A 15 -11.73 12.23 -8.82
C ASN A 15 -11.00 12.14 -7.48
N VAL A 16 -9.81 11.54 -7.49
CA VAL A 16 -8.96 11.40 -6.30
C VAL A 16 -8.82 12.72 -5.55
N LYS A 17 -8.54 13.82 -6.26
CA LYS A 17 -8.40 15.16 -5.68
C LYS A 17 -9.62 15.62 -4.86
N ASN A 18 -10.83 15.32 -5.34
CA ASN A 18 -12.08 15.82 -4.75
C ASN A 18 -12.83 14.75 -3.95
N ILE A 19 -12.30 13.54 -3.77
CA ILE A 19 -13.05 12.43 -3.16
C ILE A 19 -13.57 12.74 -1.76
N ILE A 20 -12.74 13.33 -0.88
CA ILE A 20 -13.17 13.73 0.47
C ILE A 20 -14.25 14.81 0.39
N LYS A 21 -14.07 15.81 -0.49
CA LYS A 21 -15.09 16.86 -0.71
C LYS A 21 -16.42 16.26 -1.16
N SER A 22 -16.41 15.34 -2.12
CA SER A 22 -17.62 14.68 -2.62
C SER A 22 -18.31 13.88 -1.53
N LEU A 23 -17.62 12.97 -0.86
CA LEU A 23 -18.20 12.13 0.19
C LEU A 23 -18.77 12.97 1.35
N THR A 24 -18.02 13.98 1.79
CA THR A 24 -18.49 14.88 2.85
C THR A 24 -19.70 15.69 2.42
N LYS A 25 -19.77 16.14 1.16
CA LYS A 25 -20.96 16.82 0.63
C LYS A 25 -22.18 15.90 0.66
N GLU A 26 -22.02 14.64 0.24
CA GLU A 26 -23.13 13.69 0.27
C GLU A 26 -23.66 13.48 1.69
N VAL A 27 -22.76 13.25 2.65
CA VAL A 27 -23.09 12.96 4.05
C VAL A 27 -23.65 14.18 4.80
N THR A 28 -23.20 15.41 4.48
CA THR A 28 -23.51 16.60 5.29
C THR A 28 -24.48 17.60 4.66
N LYS A 29 -24.72 17.51 3.35
CA LYS A 29 -25.61 18.44 2.63
C LYS A 29 -26.71 17.72 1.86
N ASN A 30 -26.36 16.67 1.11
CA ASN A 30 -27.33 16.04 0.20
C ASN A 30 -28.23 15.03 0.91
N ALA A 31 -27.79 14.45 2.04
CA ALA A 31 -28.55 13.46 2.81
C ALA A 31 -29.82 14.01 3.50
N GLY A 32 -30.16 15.30 3.34
CA GLY A 32 -31.40 15.89 3.84
C GLY A 32 -31.56 15.72 5.35
N ILE A 33 -32.66 15.09 5.78
CA ILE A 33 -32.96 14.83 7.19
C ILE A 33 -32.02 13.80 7.86
N TYR A 34 -31.22 13.09 7.07
CA TYR A 34 -30.21 12.14 7.55
C TYR A 34 -28.81 12.76 7.61
N SER A 35 -28.68 14.04 7.25
CA SER A 35 -27.38 14.71 7.17
C SER A 35 -26.67 14.76 8.52
N TRP A 36 -25.38 14.50 8.49
CA TRP A 36 -24.48 14.79 9.60
C TRP A 36 -23.95 16.22 9.49
N ASN A 37 -23.36 16.74 10.56
CA ASN A 37 -22.93 18.13 10.60
C ASN A 37 -21.45 18.26 10.23
N LEU A 38 -21.12 19.09 9.24
CA LEU A 38 -19.73 19.46 8.97
C LEU A 38 -19.21 20.34 10.12
N VAL A 39 -18.09 19.94 10.73
CA VAL A 39 -17.42 20.67 11.83
C VAL A 39 -16.24 21.48 11.33
N TYR A 40 -15.46 20.90 10.40
CA TYR A 40 -14.33 21.58 9.78
C TYR A 40 -14.06 20.99 8.39
N PRO A 41 -13.68 21.80 7.38
CA PRO A 41 -13.68 23.27 7.39
C PRO A 41 -15.12 23.83 7.47
N ASP A 42 -15.27 25.15 7.61
CA ASP A 42 -16.56 25.80 7.84
C ASP A 42 -17.56 25.56 6.69
N THR A 43 -17.05 25.33 5.48
CA THR A 43 -17.86 25.08 4.29
C THR A 43 -17.32 23.93 3.46
N VAL A 44 -18.21 23.21 2.78
CA VAL A 44 -17.87 22.09 1.89
C VAL A 44 -16.89 22.53 0.79
N ASP A 45 -16.94 23.79 0.34
CA ASP A 45 -16.08 24.27 -0.73
C ASP A 45 -14.62 24.43 -0.36
N GLN A 46 -14.33 24.56 0.93
CA GLN A 46 -12.97 24.63 1.46
C GLN A 46 -12.34 23.26 1.68
N ILE A 47 -13.11 22.17 1.53
CA ILE A 47 -12.61 20.81 1.69
C ILE A 47 -11.62 20.50 0.57
N LYS A 48 -10.43 20.07 0.97
CA LYS A 48 -9.43 19.45 0.10
C LYS A 48 -9.23 18.01 0.55
N ASP A 49 -8.18 17.76 1.31
CA ASP A 49 -7.78 16.44 1.78
C ASP A 49 -8.14 16.17 3.25
N PHE A 50 -9.02 16.98 3.83
CA PHE A 50 -9.39 16.84 5.24
C PHE A 50 -10.80 17.37 5.49
N SER A 51 -11.60 16.60 6.22
CA SER A 51 -12.84 17.06 6.81
C SER A 51 -13.15 16.35 8.13
N LEU A 52 -13.76 17.08 9.05
CA LEU A 52 -14.26 16.59 10.32
C LEU A 52 -15.78 16.75 10.34
N ILE A 53 -16.49 15.67 10.60
CA ILE A 53 -17.94 15.57 10.58
C ILE A 53 -18.42 15.13 11.97
N LYS A 54 -19.56 15.65 12.42
CA LYS A 54 -20.25 15.26 13.65
C LYS A 54 -21.53 14.52 13.33
N ALA A 55 -21.62 13.27 13.78
CA ALA A 55 -22.85 12.50 13.82
C ALA A 55 -23.60 12.82 15.13
N THR A 56 -24.90 13.11 15.02
CA THR A 56 -25.81 13.16 16.17
C THR A 56 -26.80 12.02 15.99
N THR A 57 -26.64 10.97 16.79
CA THR A 57 -27.42 9.73 16.67
C THR A 57 -28.90 9.95 16.99
N SER A 58 -29.74 8.97 16.65
CA SER A 58 -31.19 8.99 16.95
C SER A 58 -31.51 9.11 18.43
N TYR A 59 -30.56 8.77 19.31
CA TYR A 59 -30.64 8.88 20.76
C TYR A 59 -29.78 10.05 21.32
N ASN A 60 -29.52 11.07 20.50
CA ASN A 60 -28.88 12.33 20.87
C ASN A 60 -27.46 12.19 21.46
N LYS A 61 -26.67 11.24 20.96
CA LYS A 61 -25.24 11.15 21.28
C LYS A 61 -24.41 11.67 20.13
N GLU A 62 -23.31 12.33 20.47
CA GLU A 62 -22.43 12.95 19.49
C GLU A 62 -21.16 12.13 19.32
N PHE A 63 -20.83 11.87 18.06
CA PHE A 63 -19.58 11.24 17.65
C PHE A 63 -18.98 12.02 16.49
N TYR A 64 -17.66 11.93 16.36
CA TYR A 64 -16.92 12.66 15.35
C TYR A 64 -16.22 11.69 14.41
N VAL A 65 -16.18 12.06 13.14
CA VAL A 65 -15.61 11.28 12.06
C VAL A 65 -14.68 12.16 11.25
N ARG A 66 -13.44 11.74 11.12
CA ARG A 66 -12.39 12.41 10.37
C ARG A 66 -12.15 11.66 9.07
N PHE A 67 -12.29 12.35 7.95
CA PHE A 67 -11.77 11.91 6.66
C PHE A 67 -10.50 12.67 6.36
N GLU A 68 -9.43 11.96 6.03
CA GLU A 68 -8.17 12.57 5.69
C GLU A 68 -7.43 11.84 4.58
N ARG A 69 -6.83 12.60 3.67
CA ARG A 69 -5.75 12.16 2.81
C ARG A 69 -4.53 12.91 3.30
N THR A 70 -3.55 12.20 3.83
CA THR A 70 -2.28 12.83 4.18
C THR A 70 -1.58 13.30 2.91
N ALA A 71 -0.79 14.37 2.99
CA ALA A 71 0.16 14.65 1.91
C ALA A 71 1.08 13.43 1.77
N ALA A 72 1.51 13.12 0.54
CA ALA A 72 2.55 12.11 0.30
C ALA A 72 3.68 12.34 1.30
N LEU A 73 3.90 11.41 2.25
CA LEU A 73 4.93 11.58 3.26
C LEU A 73 6.28 11.70 2.54
N THR A 74 7.01 12.78 2.79
CA THR A 74 8.43 12.81 2.48
C THR A 74 9.11 11.94 3.53
N PRO A 75 9.71 10.80 3.15
CA PRO A 75 10.31 9.87 4.11
C PRO A 75 11.36 10.60 4.94
N THR A 76 11.39 10.33 6.25
CA THR A 76 12.50 10.73 7.12
C THR A 76 13.81 10.12 6.61
N SER A 77 14.96 10.63 7.04
CA SER A 77 16.26 10.09 6.64
C SER A 77 16.48 8.63 7.04
N SER A 78 15.77 8.12 8.05
CA SER A 78 15.75 6.68 8.41
C SER A 78 14.87 5.85 7.48
N GLU A 79 13.72 6.39 7.07
CA GLU A 79 12.80 5.77 6.11
C GLU A 79 13.38 5.77 4.69
N GLN A 80 14.09 6.83 4.31
CA GLN A 80 14.82 6.92 3.03
C GLN A 80 15.88 5.82 2.94
N LYS A 81 16.62 5.55 4.02
CA LYS A 81 17.58 4.43 4.06
C LYS A 81 16.91 3.08 3.81
N LEU A 82 15.66 2.90 4.22
CA LEU A 82 14.91 1.66 4.01
C LEU A 82 14.45 1.52 2.54
N LEU A 83 13.95 2.61 1.94
CA LEU A 83 13.62 2.68 0.51
C LEU A 83 14.86 2.42 -0.36
N ASP A 84 15.97 3.05 0.01
CA ASP A 84 17.27 2.89 -0.63
C ASP A 84 17.74 1.44 -0.54
N LYS A 85 17.64 0.80 0.64
CA LYS A 85 18.01 -0.61 0.84
C LYS A 85 17.26 -1.56 -0.09
N GLU A 86 15.97 -1.32 -0.33
CA GLU A 86 15.20 -2.11 -1.31
C GLU A 86 15.71 -1.94 -2.75
N LYS A 87 16.05 -0.71 -3.13
CA LYS A 87 16.67 -0.45 -4.44
C LYS A 87 17.95 -1.27 -4.58
N TYR A 88 18.74 -1.36 -3.50
CA TYR A 88 20.03 -2.05 -3.49
C TYR A 88 19.90 -3.58 -3.47
N SER A 89 18.82 -4.13 -2.91
CA SER A 89 18.60 -5.58 -2.83
C SER A 89 18.18 -6.22 -4.16
N LYS A 90 17.86 -5.42 -5.18
CA LYS A 90 17.51 -5.92 -6.53
C LYS A 90 18.76 -6.38 -7.29
N PRO A 91 18.65 -7.28 -8.28
CA PRO A 91 19.75 -7.59 -9.20
C PRO A 91 20.31 -6.31 -9.87
N MET A 92 21.60 -6.30 -10.25
CA MET A 92 22.16 -5.23 -11.08
C MET A 92 21.55 -5.28 -12.49
N THR A 93 21.28 -4.10 -13.02
CA THR A 93 20.86 -3.90 -14.41
C THR A 93 22.05 -4.02 -15.37
N GLU A 94 21.79 -4.19 -16.66
CA GLU A 94 22.84 -4.30 -17.69
C GLU A 94 23.73 -3.04 -17.75
N GLU A 95 23.14 -1.85 -17.58
CA GLU A 95 23.88 -0.58 -17.53
C GLU A 95 24.81 -0.52 -16.32
N GLU A 96 24.32 -0.91 -15.13
CA GLU A 96 25.14 -0.97 -13.91
C GLU A 96 26.28 -1.99 -14.05
N ILE A 97 26.05 -3.12 -14.73
CA ILE A 97 27.09 -4.10 -15.04
C ILE A 97 28.13 -3.50 -15.99
N GLY A 98 27.70 -2.74 -17.00
CA GLY A 98 28.61 -2.01 -17.90
C GLY A 98 29.53 -1.05 -17.15
N ILE A 99 28.98 -0.25 -16.23
CA ILE A 99 29.75 0.68 -15.39
C ILE A 99 30.73 -0.08 -14.48
N LEU A 100 30.29 -1.18 -13.85
CA LEU A 100 31.14 -2.03 -13.02
C LEU A 100 32.34 -2.58 -13.82
N ASN A 101 32.08 -3.07 -15.03
CA ASN A 101 33.11 -3.62 -15.90
C ASN A 101 34.14 -2.55 -16.29
N ARG A 102 33.68 -1.36 -16.69
CA ARG A 102 34.56 -0.21 -17.01
C ARG A 102 35.43 0.19 -15.81
N TYR A 103 34.86 0.25 -14.61
CA TYR A 103 35.65 0.59 -13.43
C TYR A 103 36.73 -0.47 -13.13
N VAL A 104 36.39 -1.76 -13.21
CA VAL A 104 37.35 -2.87 -13.00
C VAL A 104 38.45 -2.88 -14.07
N GLU A 105 38.11 -2.53 -15.31
CA GLU A 105 39.07 -2.33 -16.41
C GLU A 105 40.09 -1.24 -16.07
N SER A 106 39.63 -0.12 -15.50
CA SER A 106 40.49 1.03 -15.14
C SER A 106 41.39 0.82 -13.91
N MET A 107 41.15 -0.22 -13.11
CA MET A 107 41.94 -0.46 -11.89
C MET A 107 43.45 -0.60 -12.19
N PRO A 108 44.35 -0.19 -11.30
CA PRO A 108 45.79 -0.40 -11.53
C PRO A 108 46.14 -1.90 -11.53
N TYR A 109 47.15 -2.27 -12.32
CA TYR A 109 47.70 -3.64 -12.28
C TYR A 109 48.35 -3.93 -10.93
N THR A 110 48.03 -5.08 -10.35
CA THR A 110 48.66 -5.56 -9.11
C THR A 110 50.09 -6.03 -9.34
N SER A 111 50.88 -6.18 -8.27
CA SER A 111 52.25 -6.69 -8.38
C SER A 111 52.29 -8.10 -9.00
N THR A 112 51.33 -8.96 -8.66
CA THR A 112 51.22 -10.31 -9.22
C THR A 112 50.92 -10.27 -10.71
N GLU A 113 50.00 -9.41 -11.15
CA GLU A 113 49.67 -9.25 -12.56
C GLU A 113 50.83 -8.67 -13.36
N LYS A 114 51.55 -7.68 -12.81
CA LYS A 114 52.77 -7.17 -13.43
C LYS A 114 53.81 -8.28 -13.58
N ASN A 115 54.01 -9.10 -12.56
CA ASN A 115 54.93 -10.25 -12.64
C ASN A 115 54.49 -11.27 -13.68
N LEU A 116 53.19 -11.51 -13.82
CA LEU A 116 52.62 -12.40 -14.83
C LEU A 116 52.83 -11.84 -16.25
N ILE A 117 52.60 -10.55 -16.48
CA ILE A 117 52.84 -9.87 -17.78
C ILE A 117 54.33 -9.91 -18.18
N LYS A 118 55.25 -9.83 -17.22
CA LYS A 118 56.70 -9.88 -17.49
C LYS A 118 57.17 -11.22 -18.08
N LYS A 119 56.48 -12.32 -17.74
CA LYS A 119 56.86 -13.67 -18.16
C LYS A 119 56.70 -13.89 -19.66
N ASN A 120 57.43 -14.87 -20.20
CA ASN A 120 57.26 -15.24 -21.59
C ASN A 120 55.94 -16.02 -21.77
N PRO A 121 55.06 -15.65 -22.72
CA PRO A 121 53.80 -16.37 -22.96
C PRO A 121 54.00 -17.87 -23.18
N ASP A 122 55.08 -18.26 -23.86
CA ASP A 122 55.40 -19.66 -24.18
C ASP A 122 55.88 -20.47 -22.97
N THR A 123 56.16 -19.82 -21.84
CA THR A 123 56.68 -20.47 -20.62
C THR A 123 55.70 -20.43 -19.45
N LEU A 124 54.47 -19.94 -19.67
CA LEU A 124 53.44 -19.89 -18.63
C LEU A 124 52.97 -21.30 -18.28
N THR A 125 52.79 -21.58 -16.99
CA THR A 125 52.10 -22.79 -16.54
C THR A 125 50.61 -22.73 -16.91
N THR A 126 49.89 -23.85 -16.87
CA THR A 126 48.43 -23.88 -17.14
C THR A 126 47.65 -22.93 -16.23
N ASP A 127 48.05 -22.82 -14.97
CA ASP A 127 47.42 -21.90 -14.00
C ASP A 127 47.70 -20.44 -14.38
N GLU A 128 48.93 -20.14 -14.81
CA GLU A 128 49.33 -18.80 -15.24
C GLU A 128 48.69 -18.39 -16.56
N GLN A 129 48.47 -19.33 -17.48
CA GLN A 129 47.68 -19.10 -18.70
C GLN A 129 46.23 -18.75 -18.35
N SER A 130 45.63 -19.46 -17.39
CA SER A 130 44.27 -19.18 -16.91
C SER A 130 44.20 -17.80 -16.24
N GLN A 131 45.18 -17.44 -15.40
CA GLN A 131 45.29 -16.11 -14.78
C GLN A 131 45.52 -15.01 -15.83
N MET A 132 46.27 -15.28 -16.89
CA MET A 132 46.49 -14.34 -17.98
C MET A 132 45.21 -14.12 -18.78
N GLN A 133 44.44 -15.17 -19.05
CA GLN A 133 43.14 -15.06 -19.71
C GLN A 133 42.15 -14.25 -18.86
N GLU A 134 42.09 -14.51 -17.55
CA GLU A 134 41.26 -13.73 -16.62
C GLU A 134 41.69 -12.25 -16.61
N LEU A 135 42.99 -11.98 -16.60
CA LEU A 135 43.52 -10.62 -16.68
C LEU A 135 43.11 -9.92 -17.98
N ARG A 136 43.19 -10.61 -19.12
CA ARG A 136 42.77 -10.08 -20.43
C ARG A 136 41.29 -9.77 -20.45
N MET A 137 40.44 -10.65 -19.92
CA MET A 137 39.00 -10.40 -19.82
C MET A 137 38.71 -9.20 -18.92
N ARG A 138 39.37 -9.14 -17.76
CA ARG A 138 39.19 -8.05 -16.79
C ARG A 138 39.66 -6.69 -17.30
N LYS A 139 40.73 -6.68 -18.10
CA LYS A 139 41.30 -5.48 -18.70
C LYS A 139 40.80 -5.21 -20.11
N ASN A 140 39.86 -6.01 -20.61
CA ASN A 140 39.35 -5.91 -21.97
C ASN A 140 40.47 -5.88 -23.04
N ILE A 141 41.56 -6.63 -22.80
CA ILE A 141 42.73 -6.67 -23.68
C ILE A 141 42.49 -7.67 -24.79
N THR A 142 41.99 -7.16 -25.90
CA THR A 142 41.69 -7.93 -27.12
C THR A 142 42.90 -8.02 -28.05
N ASN A 143 43.83 -7.06 -27.98
CA ASN A 143 44.99 -7.00 -28.86
C ASN A 143 46.26 -7.53 -28.17
N ASP A 144 46.88 -8.59 -28.71
CA ASP A 144 48.13 -9.16 -28.18
C ASP A 144 49.29 -8.15 -28.19
N ARG A 145 49.24 -7.15 -29.09
CA ARG A 145 50.23 -6.06 -29.16
C ARG A 145 50.30 -5.28 -27.85
N GLU A 146 49.18 -5.07 -27.19
CA GLU A 146 49.13 -4.36 -25.92
C GLU A 146 49.90 -5.10 -24.81
N ILE A 147 49.74 -6.42 -24.71
CA ILE A 147 50.47 -7.26 -23.76
C ILE A 147 51.98 -7.20 -24.01
N ILE A 148 52.40 -7.22 -25.28
CA ILE A 148 53.82 -7.12 -25.65
C ILE A 148 54.41 -5.78 -25.19
N LEU A 149 53.70 -4.67 -25.44
CA LEU A 149 54.16 -3.34 -25.04
C LEU A 149 54.19 -3.18 -23.51
N LEU A 150 53.17 -3.69 -22.81
CA LEU A 150 53.14 -3.71 -21.34
C LEU A 150 54.30 -4.54 -20.76
N ARG A 151 54.63 -5.68 -21.37
CA ARG A 151 55.77 -6.52 -20.97
C ARG A 151 57.10 -5.76 -21.07
N LYS A 152 57.39 -5.17 -22.23
CA LYS A 152 58.58 -4.32 -22.43
C LYS A 152 58.66 -3.21 -21.38
N TYR A 153 57.55 -2.50 -21.19
CA TYR A 153 57.43 -1.42 -20.21
C TYR A 153 57.75 -1.89 -18.79
N TYR A 154 57.16 -3.02 -18.34
CA TYR A 154 57.37 -3.53 -16.99
C TYR A 154 58.74 -4.19 -16.77
N ASN A 155 59.40 -4.66 -17.83
CA ASN A 155 60.79 -5.15 -17.79
C ASN A 155 61.82 -4.01 -17.80
N GLY A 156 61.40 -2.76 -18.01
CA GLY A 156 62.31 -1.62 -18.16
C GLY A 156 63.05 -1.60 -19.50
N GLU A 157 62.52 -2.30 -20.50
CA GLU A 157 63.06 -2.28 -21.86
C GLU A 157 62.75 -0.92 -22.52
N SER A 158 63.65 -0.41 -23.35
CA SER A 158 63.43 0.85 -24.06
C SER A 158 62.37 0.69 -25.14
N LEU A 159 61.32 1.51 -25.08
CA LEU A 159 60.29 1.62 -26.10
C LEU A 159 60.67 2.68 -27.13
N THR A 160 60.42 2.42 -28.41
CA THR A 160 60.50 3.47 -29.44
C THR A 160 59.41 4.53 -29.23
N THR A 161 59.57 5.72 -29.80
CA THR A 161 58.54 6.78 -29.69
C THR A 161 57.16 6.33 -30.19
N ALA A 162 57.13 5.54 -31.28
CA ALA A 162 55.88 4.99 -31.80
C ALA A 162 55.24 3.98 -30.83
N GLU A 163 56.03 3.08 -30.27
CA GLU A 163 55.57 2.10 -29.27
C GLU A 163 55.10 2.76 -27.98
N GLN A 164 55.75 3.83 -27.55
CA GLN A 164 55.35 4.62 -26.39
C GLN A 164 53.98 5.28 -26.62
N ASN A 165 53.79 5.93 -27.78
CA ASN A 165 52.51 6.55 -28.14
C ASN A 165 51.38 5.51 -28.26
N GLU A 166 51.67 4.33 -28.79
CA GLU A 166 50.71 3.22 -28.89
C GLU A 166 50.31 2.71 -27.50
N LEU A 167 51.28 2.48 -26.61
CA LEU A 167 51.04 2.08 -25.23
C LEU A 167 50.23 3.12 -24.44
N ASP A 168 50.54 4.41 -24.63
CA ASP A 168 49.82 5.49 -23.96
C ASP A 168 48.38 5.60 -24.48
N THR A 169 48.14 5.29 -25.76
CA THR A 169 46.78 5.20 -26.33
C THR A 169 45.98 4.08 -25.66
N TYR A 170 46.55 2.88 -25.52
CA TYR A 170 45.88 1.78 -24.81
C TYR A 170 45.60 2.14 -23.34
N LYS A 171 46.59 2.67 -22.61
CA LYS A 171 46.42 3.12 -21.22
C LYS A 171 45.31 4.15 -21.09
N ASN A 172 45.23 5.11 -22.01
CA ASN A 172 44.18 6.13 -22.00
C ASN A 172 42.79 5.55 -22.32
N ALA A 173 42.68 4.52 -23.16
CA ALA A 173 41.41 3.85 -23.44
C ALA A 173 40.86 3.08 -22.22
N HIS A 174 41.74 2.56 -21.37
CA HIS A 174 41.36 1.89 -20.11
C HIS A 174 41.03 2.87 -18.98
N ASN A 175 41.40 4.14 -19.10
CA ASN A 175 41.04 5.16 -18.11
C ASN A 175 39.56 5.52 -18.21
N LEU A 176 38.96 5.84 -17.06
CA LEU A 176 37.58 6.33 -17.02
C LEU A 176 37.51 7.79 -17.45
N VAL A 177 36.50 8.12 -18.25
CA VAL A 177 36.13 9.52 -18.51
C VAL A 177 35.37 10.11 -17.32
N ALA A 178 35.27 11.43 -17.24
CA ALA A 178 34.63 12.13 -16.12
C ALA A 178 33.20 11.65 -15.82
N GLN A 179 32.41 11.36 -16.87
CA GLN A 179 31.06 10.84 -16.72
C GLN A 179 31.05 9.42 -16.11
N GLU A 180 31.92 8.51 -16.59
CA GLU A 180 32.03 7.16 -16.04
C GLU A 180 32.50 7.16 -14.57
N ILE A 181 33.36 8.11 -14.18
CA ILE A 181 33.76 8.31 -12.78
C ILE A 181 32.54 8.73 -11.93
N ALA A 182 31.72 9.66 -12.43
CA ALA A 182 30.51 10.09 -11.75
C ALA A 182 29.51 8.94 -11.62
N ASP A 183 29.28 8.19 -12.69
CA ASP A 183 28.37 7.05 -12.73
C ASP A 183 28.85 5.92 -11.81
N TRP A 184 30.15 5.63 -11.79
CA TRP A 184 30.75 4.70 -10.84
C TRP A 184 30.57 5.16 -9.39
N ASN A 185 30.82 6.43 -9.08
CA ASN A 185 30.64 6.94 -7.71
C ASN A 185 29.17 6.85 -7.25
N ASN A 186 28.23 7.10 -8.16
CA ASN A 186 26.80 6.91 -7.92
C ASN A 186 26.48 5.44 -7.68
N LEU A 187 26.98 4.53 -8.53
CA LEU A 187 26.78 3.09 -8.39
C LEU A 187 27.39 2.55 -7.09
N LYS A 188 28.62 2.96 -6.78
CA LYS A 188 29.37 2.60 -5.58
C LYS A 188 28.61 2.99 -4.31
N THR A 189 28.07 4.21 -4.29
CA THR A 189 27.29 4.73 -3.16
C THR A 189 25.96 4.00 -3.03
N ASN A 190 25.24 3.85 -4.14
CA ASN A 190 23.95 3.15 -4.16
C ASN A 190 24.12 1.70 -3.70
N ARG A 191 25.01 0.93 -4.34
CA ARG A 191 25.20 -0.49 -4.05
C ARG A 191 26.12 -0.76 -2.85
N LYS A 192 26.61 0.28 -2.17
CA LYS A 192 27.56 0.18 -1.03
C LYS A 192 28.81 -0.67 -1.34
N ILE A 193 29.34 -0.53 -2.55
CA ILE A 193 30.51 -1.30 -3.05
C ILE A 193 31.81 -0.58 -2.62
N TYR A 194 32.06 -0.49 -1.31
CA TYR A 194 33.17 0.34 -0.81
C TYR A 194 34.54 -0.32 -0.88
N ALA A 195 34.60 -1.65 -1.02
CA ALA A 195 35.85 -2.40 -1.11
C ALA A 195 36.13 -2.87 -2.55
N ASP A 196 37.39 -2.79 -2.96
CA ASP A 196 37.81 -3.28 -4.29
C ASP A 196 37.65 -4.80 -4.40
N SER A 197 37.77 -5.53 -3.28
CA SER A 197 37.54 -6.98 -3.24
C SER A 197 36.10 -7.35 -3.63
N ILE A 198 35.09 -6.67 -3.07
CA ILE A 198 33.70 -6.96 -3.44
C ILE A 198 33.41 -6.51 -4.88
N THR A 199 34.05 -5.44 -5.34
CA THR A 199 33.96 -4.98 -6.73
C THR A 199 34.42 -6.07 -7.71
N ILE A 200 35.58 -6.66 -7.47
CA ILE A 200 36.13 -7.74 -8.29
C ILE A 200 35.25 -9.00 -8.23
N ILE A 201 34.74 -9.34 -7.04
CA ILE A 201 33.85 -10.49 -6.87
C ILE A 201 32.55 -10.32 -7.68
N LEU A 202 31.95 -9.12 -7.65
CA LEU A 202 30.76 -8.81 -8.44
C LEU A 202 31.06 -8.88 -9.94
N TYR A 203 32.20 -8.33 -10.37
CA TYR A 203 32.65 -8.43 -11.77
C TYR A 203 32.75 -9.90 -12.23
N LYS A 204 33.39 -10.75 -11.42
CA LYS A 204 33.51 -12.19 -11.71
C LYS A 204 32.15 -12.86 -11.82
N GLN A 205 31.26 -12.58 -10.86
CA GLN A 205 29.90 -13.11 -10.85
C GLN A 205 29.13 -12.77 -12.14
N TYR A 206 29.19 -11.50 -12.58
CA TYR A 206 28.45 -11.05 -13.78
C TYR A 206 29.16 -11.38 -15.10
N SER A 207 30.46 -11.69 -15.05
CA SER A 207 31.24 -12.16 -16.20
C SER A 207 31.31 -13.69 -16.31
N ASN A 208 30.55 -14.42 -15.48
CA ASN A 208 30.57 -15.89 -15.38
C ASN A 208 31.96 -16.49 -15.12
N LEU A 209 32.80 -15.78 -14.36
CA LEU A 209 34.10 -16.26 -13.91
C LEU A 209 33.94 -17.03 -12.59
N GLY A 210 34.77 -18.06 -12.39
CA GLY A 210 34.77 -18.85 -11.17
C GLY A 210 35.11 -18.02 -9.92
N LEU A 211 34.38 -18.25 -8.83
CA LEU A 211 34.64 -17.68 -7.52
C LEU A 211 35.26 -18.73 -6.60
N THR A 212 36.33 -18.37 -5.90
CA THR A 212 36.92 -19.16 -4.81
C THR A 212 35.98 -19.22 -3.60
N ASP A 213 36.17 -20.21 -2.71
CA ASP A 213 35.35 -20.35 -1.49
C ASP A 213 35.37 -19.09 -0.61
N SER A 214 36.50 -18.38 -0.56
CA SER A 214 36.64 -17.12 0.18
C SER A 214 35.81 -15.99 -0.44
N GLU A 215 35.83 -15.89 -1.77
CA GLU A 215 35.04 -14.92 -2.53
C GLU A 215 33.54 -15.22 -2.42
N GLN A 216 33.13 -16.50 -2.45
CA GLN A 216 31.75 -16.92 -2.25
C GLN A 216 31.23 -16.52 -0.86
N ARG A 217 32.01 -16.73 0.20
CA ARG A 217 31.64 -16.29 1.56
C ARG A 217 31.52 -14.78 1.66
N SER A 218 32.44 -14.05 1.03
CA SER A 218 32.42 -12.58 0.99
C SER A 218 31.20 -12.04 0.23
N LEU A 219 30.86 -12.67 -0.90
CA LEU A 219 29.66 -12.36 -1.67
C LEU A 219 28.37 -12.63 -0.87
N ALA A 220 28.30 -13.76 -0.17
CA ALA A 220 27.18 -14.09 0.69
C ALA A 220 27.03 -13.08 1.84
N SER A 221 28.12 -12.70 2.50
CA SER A 221 28.12 -11.67 3.54
C SER A 221 27.62 -10.31 3.02
N TYR A 222 28.12 -9.89 1.85
CA TYR A 222 27.65 -8.69 1.17
C TYR A 222 26.15 -8.76 0.87
N ARG A 223 25.66 -9.86 0.28
CA ARG A 223 24.22 -10.04 -0.02
C ARG A 223 23.36 -10.00 1.24
N ASN A 224 23.77 -10.69 2.31
CA ASN A 224 23.06 -10.70 3.59
C ASN A 224 22.97 -9.29 4.19
N SER A 225 23.98 -8.44 3.97
CA SER A 225 23.95 -7.04 4.42
C SER A 225 23.03 -6.13 3.59
N MET A 226 22.71 -6.53 2.36
CA MET A 226 21.79 -5.81 1.46
C MET A 226 20.36 -6.34 1.52
N GLU A 227 20.16 -7.59 1.93
CA GLU A 227 18.84 -8.20 2.02
C GLU A 227 17.95 -7.50 3.06
N LEU A 228 16.70 -7.27 2.68
CA LEU A 228 15.68 -6.77 3.60
C LEU A 228 15.24 -7.90 4.53
N SER A 229 15.36 -7.67 5.84
CA SER A 229 14.74 -8.52 6.85
C SER A 229 13.21 -8.49 6.76
N GLN A 230 12.53 -9.47 7.36
CA GLN A 230 11.07 -9.54 7.35
C GLN A 230 10.41 -8.29 7.95
N SER A 231 10.92 -7.78 9.08
CA SER A 231 10.40 -6.55 9.71
C SER A 231 10.68 -5.30 8.88
N GLU A 232 11.78 -5.26 8.14
CA GLU A 232 12.09 -4.18 7.20
C GLU A 232 11.16 -4.20 5.98
N LYS A 233 10.80 -5.39 5.47
CA LYS A 233 9.80 -5.54 4.39
C LYS A 233 8.44 -5.02 4.82
N GLU A 234 8.01 -5.34 6.04
CA GLU A 234 6.75 -4.85 6.62
C GLU A 234 6.74 -3.32 6.79
N LYS A 235 7.81 -2.75 7.34
CA LYS A 235 7.97 -1.29 7.47
C LYS A 235 8.03 -0.57 6.12
N LEU A 236 8.68 -1.19 5.13
CA LEU A 236 8.79 -0.63 3.78
C LEU A 236 7.45 -0.64 3.06
N ALA A 237 6.66 -1.70 3.19
CA ALA A 237 5.30 -1.77 2.66
C ALA A 237 4.41 -0.68 3.27
N LEU A 238 4.52 -0.46 4.59
CA LEU A 238 3.85 0.61 5.31
C LEU A 238 4.24 2.00 4.79
N LEU A 239 5.54 2.26 4.71
CA LEU A 239 6.08 3.53 4.23
C LEU A 239 5.63 3.84 2.80
N LYS A 240 5.73 2.87 1.89
CA LYS A 240 5.28 3.02 0.51
C LYS A 240 3.78 3.27 0.41
N GLY A 241 2.98 2.59 1.22
CA GLY A 241 1.54 2.84 1.32
C GLY A 241 1.23 4.27 1.78
N GLN A 242 2.02 4.83 2.70
CA GLN A 242 1.88 6.21 3.18
C GLN A 242 2.45 7.28 2.22
N MET A 243 3.36 6.89 1.32
CA MET A 243 3.97 7.79 0.34
C MET A 243 3.08 8.09 -0.87
N ASP A 244 2.18 7.19 -1.27
CA ASP A 244 1.22 7.46 -2.35
C ASP A 244 -0.16 7.80 -1.78
N ASN A 245 -0.49 9.09 -1.70
CA ASN A 245 -1.79 9.54 -1.21
C ASN A 245 -2.89 9.57 -2.29
N ARG A 246 -2.61 9.05 -3.49
CA ARG A 246 -3.56 9.04 -4.61
C ARG A 246 -4.43 7.78 -4.63
N ASN A 247 -4.04 6.73 -3.91
CA ASN A 247 -4.72 5.43 -3.96
C ASN A 247 -5.62 5.13 -2.75
N HIS A 248 -5.65 5.99 -1.74
CA HIS A 248 -6.38 5.76 -0.50
C HIS A 248 -6.74 7.04 0.24
N MET A 249 -7.61 6.91 1.23
CA MET A 249 -7.84 7.87 2.31
C MET A 249 -7.85 7.15 3.67
N TYR A 250 -7.82 7.92 4.74
CA TYR A 250 -7.98 7.42 6.11
C TYR A 250 -9.29 7.92 6.71
N ILE A 251 -9.88 7.07 7.53
CA ILE A 251 -11.06 7.35 8.34
C ILE A 251 -10.67 7.19 9.81
N SER A 252 -11.10 8.10 10.68
CA SER A 252 -10.94 7.94 12.13
C SER A 252 -12.21 8.38 12.83
N ILE A 253 -12.50 7.78 13.97
CA ILE A 253 -13.66 8.14 14.80
C ILE A 253 -13.20 8.58 16.19
N GLY A 254 -13.98 9.41 16.86
CA GLY A 254 -13.70 9.81 18.24
C GLY A 254 -14.90 10.43 18.94
N LYS A 255 -14.76 10.65 20.25
CA LYS A 255 -15.80 11.28 21.09
C LYS A 255 -15.59 12.77 21.30
N GLU A 256 -14.36 13.27 21.12
CA GLU A 256 -13.99 14.65 21.45
C GLU A 256 -13.17 15.31 20.35
N ILE A 257 -13.25 16.65 20.31
CA ILE A 257 -12.54 17.50 19.36
C ILE A 257 -11.82 18.63 20.10
N HIS A 258 -10.74 19.13 19.52
CA HIS A 258 -10.00 20.28 20.03
C HIS A 258 -9.53 21.18 18.88
N ASP A 259 -9.25 22.43 19.20
CA ASP A 259 -8.56 23.35 18.30
C ASP A 259 -7.06 23.02 18.31
N THR A 260 -6.47 22.83 17.13
CA THR A 260 -5.05 22.51 16.95
C THR A 260 -4.50 23.23 15.74
N LYS A 261 -3.17 23.29 15.66
CA LYS A 261 -2.48 23.94 14.57
C LYS A 261 -1.96 22.90 13.58
N ARG A 262 -2.20 23.13 12.29
CA ARG A 262 -1.69 22.30 11.20
C ARG A 262 -0.91 23.16 10.22
N ILE A 263 0.27 22.69 9.83
CA ILE A 263 1.04 23.29 8.74
C ILE A 263 0.44 22.82 7.42
N VAL A 264 0.01 23.77 6.59
CA VAL A 264 -0.54 23.50 5.26
C VAL A 264 0.26 24.30 4.24
N GLU A 265 0.53 23.69 3.09
CA GLU A 265 1.16 24.37 1.98
C GLU A 265 0.10 25.19 1.20
N GLN A 266 0.29 26.51 1.17
CA GLN A 266 -0.50 27.43 0.35
C GLN A 266 0.44 28.22 -0.55
N ASN A 267 0.24 28.11 -1.88
CA ASN A 267 1.01 28.82 -2.89
C ASN A 267 2.54 28.64 -2.75
N GLY A 268 2.99 27.43 -2.43
CA GLY A 268 4.41 27.10 -2.25
C GLY A 268 5.02 27.60 -0.94
N LYS A 269 4.20 28.07 0.02
CA LYS A 269 4.64 28.47 1.37
C LYS A 269 3.93 27.64 2.43
N GLN A 270 4.69 27.22 3.45
CA GLN A 270 4.13 26.57 4.63
C GLN A 270 3.51 27.62 5.54
N VAL A 271 2.20 27.50 5.78
CA VAL A 271 1.43 28.39 6.66
C VAL A 271 0.81 27.56 7.77
N GLU A 272 0.96 28.02 9.00
CA GLU A 272 0.31 27.43 10.16
C GLU A 272 -1.14 27.92 10.24
N ILE A 273 -2.10 27.00 10.17
CA ILE A 273 -3.53 27.31 10.27
C ILE A 273 -4.13 26.64 11.50
N GLN A 274 -5.09 27.31 12.13
CA GLN A 274 -5.91 26.72 13.18
C GLN A 274 -6.98 25.83 12.56
N ILE A 275 -7.09 24.60 13.05
CA ILE A 275 -8.06 23.59 12.59
C ILE A 275 -8.75 22.94 13.78
N LYS A 276 -9.94 22.39 13.57
CA LYS A 276 -10.56 21.46 14.54
C LYS A 276 -10.18 20.03 14.18
N ASN A 277 -9.73 19.27 15.15
CA ASN A 277 -9.35 17.86 14.96
C ASN A 277 -9.83 17.00 16.14
N LEU A 278 -9.83 15.69 15.94
CA LEU A 278 -10.07 14.71 16.99
C LEU A 278 -8.98 14.81 18.07
N VAL A 279 -9.37 14.64 19.34
CA VAL A 279 -8.42 14.48 20.45
C VAL A 279 -7.73 13.12 20.31
N GLU A 280 -6.40 13.10 20.29
CA GLU A 280 -5.62 11.89 19.99
C GLU A 280 -5.87 10.79 21.04
N GLU A 281 -6.09 11.15 22.30
CA GLU A 281 -6.34 10.23 23.40
C GLU A 281 -7.74 9.60 23.36
N SER A 282 -8.68 10.14 22.57
CA SER A 282 -10.06 9.66 22.49
C SER A 282 -10.51 9.31 21.08
N CYS A 283 -9.55 9.15 20.15
CA CYS A 283 -9.80 8.78 18.77
C CYS A 283 -9.22 7.40 18.41
N SER A 284 -9.85 6.76 17.43
CA SER A 284 -9.35 5.53 16.84
C SER A 284 -8.02 5.77 16.14
N VAL A 285 -7.29 4.68 15.92
CA VAL A 285 -6.19 4.68 14.94
C VAL A 285 -6.78 4.97 13.56
N PRO A 286 -6.07 5.69 12.68
CA PRO A 286 -6.52 5.90 11.31
C PRO A 286 -6.69 4.58 10.54
N THR A 287 -7.89 4.35 10.02
CA THR A 287 -8.26 3.15 9.27
C THR A 287 -8.23 3.47 7.78
N ARG A 288 -7.51 2.66 7.00
CA ARG A 288 -7.25 2.96 5.59
C ARG A 288 -8.38 2.45 4.70
N LEU A 289 -8.87 3.30 3.79
CA LEU A 289 -9.81 2.93 2.72
C LEU A 289 -9.15 3.17 1.36
N ALA A 290 -8.77 2.09 0.67
CA ALA A 290 -8.01 2.15 -0.58
C ALA A 290 -8.89 1.90 -1.81
N TRP A 291 -8.52 2.41 -2.98
CA TRP A 291 -9.21 2.15 -4.26
C TRP A 291 -8.23 1.73 -5.38
N TYR A 292 -6.91 1.79 -5.14
CA TYR A 292 -5.88 1.11 -5.95
C TYR A 292 -4.80 0.50 -5.05
N LYS A 293 -4.09 -0.54 -5.52
CA LYS A 293 -2.91 -1.09 -4.82
C LYS A 293 -1.67 -0.22 -4.95
N GLY A 294 -1.51 0.45 -6.09
CA GLY A 294 -0.45 1.42 -6.33
C GLY A 294 -0.65 2.12 -7.67
N LEU A 295 -0.17 3.36 -7.81
CA LEU A 295 -0.33 4.12 -9.04
C LEU A 295 1.03 4.47 -9.65
N ALA A 296 1.12 4.33 -10.98
CA ALA A 296 2.29 4.79 -11.72
C ALA A 296 2.49 6.30 -11.52
N LYS A 297 3.72 6.80 -11.67
CA LYS A 297 4.04 8.20 -11.35
C LYS A 297 3.37 9.18 -12.32
N GLU A 298 3.06 8.72 -13.52
CA GLU A 298 2.44 9.46 -14.61
C GLU A 298 0.94 9.70 -14.37
N ILE A 299 0.30 8.91 -13.51
CA ILE A 299 -1.14 9.00 -13.23
C ILE A 299 -1.38 10.09 -12.18
N GLY A 300 -2.09 11.15 -12.56
CA GLY A 300 -2.37 12.28 -11.67
C GLY A 300 -3.52 12.05 -10.67
N ASP A 301 -3.83 13.08 -9.89
CA ASP A 301 -4.95 13.15 -8.95
C ASP A 301 -6.33 13.37 -9.64
N TRP A 302 -6.34 13.49 -10.96
CA TRP A 302 -7.53 13.56 -11.81
C TRP A 302 -8.22 12.19 -11.99
N LEU A 303 -7.60 11.11 -11.51
CA LEU A 303 -8.08 9.75 -11.66
C LEU A 303 -9.50 9.58 -11.10
N PRO A 304 -10.45 9.02 -11.88
CA PRO A 304 -11.81 8.83 -11.41
C PRO A 304 -11.93 7.73 -10.35
N VAL A 305 -12.80 7.97 -9.38
CA VAL A 305 -13.19 7.03 -8.32
C VAL A 305 -14.71 7.01 -8.27
N GLN A 306 -15.30 5.83 -8.41
CA GLN A 306 -16.74 5.62 -8.28
C GLN A 306 -17.07 5.39 -6.81
N TYR A 307 -18.23 5.89 -6.38
CA TYR A 307 -18.72 5.69 -5.02
C TYR A 307 -20.20 5.31 -4.99
N TRP A 308 -20.53 4.46 -4.02
CA TRP A 308 -21.90 4.18 -3.60
C TRP A 308 -22.00 4.44 -2.11
N LEU A 309 -23.05 5.14 -1.71
CA LEU A 309 -23.17 5.64 -0.36
C LEU A 309 -24.61 5.46 0.14
N ASN A 310 -24.75 4.92 1.35
CA ASN A 310 -26.01 4.86 2.09
C ASN A 310 -25.83 5.59 3.43
N VAL A 311 -26.71 6.53 3.74
CA VAL A 311 -26.64 7.38 4.95
C VAL A 311 -27.95 7.31 5.71
N THR A 312 -27.85 7.12 7.02
CA THR A 312 -28.92 7.31 8.00
C THR A 312 -28.45 8.31 9.06
N LYS A 313 -29.32 8.65 10.02
CA LYS A 313 -28.89 9.42 11.19
C LYS A 313 -27.82 8.70 12.02
N ASP A 314 -27.78 7.38 11.93
CA ASP A 314 -27.02 6.51 12.83
C ASP A 314 -25.82 5.86 12.16
N ALA A 315 -25.82 5.71 10.83
CA ALA A 315 -24.75 5.02 10.11
C ALA A 315 -24.57 5.52 8.68
N VAL A 316 -23.34 5.34 8.18
CA VAL A 316 -22.92 5.57 6.80
C VAL A 316 -22.22 4.31 6.29
N ASN A 317 -22.69 3.80 5.16
CA ASN A 317 -22.03 2.74 4.40
C ASN A 317 -21.44 3.36 3.13
N ILE A 318 -20.18 3.09 2.85
CA ILE A 318 -19.45 3.61 1.69
C ILE A 318 -18.83 2.45 0.93
N VAL A 319 -19.05 2.38 -0.37
CA VAL A 319 -18.27 1.54 -1.28
C VAL A 319 -17.52 2.46 -2.24
N LEU A 320 -16.20 2.30 -2.33
CA LEU A 320 -15.36 2.99 -3.30
C LEU A 320 -14.80 2.00 -4.30
N ARG A 321 -14.71 2.41 -5.57
CA ARG A 321 -14.08 1.64 -6.63
C ARG A 321 -13.18 2.52 -7.47
N GLY A 322 -11.92 2.10 -7.62
CA GLY A 322 -11.01 2.69 -8.60
C GLY A 322 -11.47 2.38 -10.03
N ASP A 323 -11.33 3.34 -10.93
CA ASP A 323 -11.60 3.13 -12.35
C ASP A 323 -10.62 2.11 -12.97
N PRO A 324 -11.11 1.04 -13.63
CA PRO A 324 -10.28 0.00 -14.23
C PRO A 324 -9.47 0.47 -15.45
N SER A 325 -9.82 1.60 -16.08
CA SER A 325 -9.10 2.13 -17.25
C SER A 325 -7.67 2.58 -16.94
N ALA A 326 -7.37 2.84 -15.66
CA ALA A 326 -6.03 3.19 -15.18
C ALA A 326 -5.14 1.95 -14.92
N ASP A 327 -5.66 0.76 -15.17
CA ASP A 327 -5.03 -0.52 -14.90
C ASP A 327 -4.80 -1.31 -16.20
N ASN A 328 -3.84 -2.23 -16.18
CA ASN A 328 -3.49 -3.06 -17.32
C ASN A 328 -3.83 -4.52 -17.03
N TYR A 329 -4.23 -5.28 -18.06
CA TYR A 329 -4.50 -6.71 -17.94
C TYR A 329 -3.36 -7.42 -17.19
N PRO A 330 -3.64 -8.20 -16.12
CA PRO A 330 -4.93 -8.79 -15.71
C PRO A 330 -5.87 -7.93 -14.84
N TYR A 331 -5.68 -6.61 -14.77
CA TYR A 331 -6.53 -5.67 -14.02
C TYR A 331 -6.60 -5.97 -12.51
N ASN A 332 -5.43 -6.16 -11.90
CA ASN A 332 -5.29 -6.53 -10.50
C ASN A 332 -5.01 -5.35 -9.56
N ASN A 333 -4.95 -4.12 -10.08
CA ASN A 333 -4.58 -2.92 -9.34
C ASN A 333 -5.79 -2.16 -8.80
N TYR A 334 -6.86 -2.01 -9.58
CA TYR A 334 -8.06 -1.31 -9.10
C TYR A 334 -8.76 -2.14 -8.02
N LEU A 335 -9.24 -1.46 -6.98
CA LEU A 335 -9.86 -2.09 -5.82
C LEU A 335 -11.30 -1.62 -5.68
N THR A 336 -12.17 -2.55 -5.27
CA THR A 336 -13.47 -2.26 -4.66
C THR A 336 -13.32 -2.45 -3.16
N SER A 337 -13.58 -1.38 -2.42
CA SER A 337 -13.37 -1.31 -0.98
C SER A 337 -14.61 -0.78 -0.29
N TYR A 338 -14.78 -1.18 0.96
CA TYR A 338 -15.93 -0.83 1.77
C TYR A 338 -15.52 -0.16 3.07
N ALA A 339 -16.35 0.79 3.51
CA ALA A 339 -16.31 1.34 4.85
C ALA A 339 -17.70 1.38 5.49
N TYR A 340 -17.74 1.08 6.78
CA TYR A 340 -18.87 1.31 7.68
C TYR A 340 -18.48 2.34 8.72
N ILE A 341 -19.37 3.29 9.03
CA ILE A 341 -19.18 4.27 10.08
C ILE A 341 -20.53 4.48 10.75
N GLY A 342 -20.67 4.16 12.03
CA GLY A 342 -21.97 4.34 12.66
C GLY A 342 -22.21 3.50 13.89
N THR A 343 -23.42 3.63 14.40
CA THR A 343 -23.93 2.86 15.53
C THR A 343 -24.30 1.44 15.09
N VAL A 344 -24.55 0.52 16.01
CA VAL A 344 -25.17 -0.78 15.70
C VAL A 344 -26.62 -0.82 16.18
N LYS A 345 -27.47 -1.52 15.43
CA LYS A 345 -28.83 -1.85 15.86
C LYS A 345 -28.78 -2.91 16.97
N PRO A 346 -29.62 -2.83 18.02
CA PRO A 346 -29.76 -3.90 19.01
C PRO A 346 -30.06 -5.27 18.37
N MET A 347 -29.66 -6.35 19.04
CA MET A 347 -29.90 -7.72 18.56
C MET A 347 -31.39 -8.05 18.43
N GLU A 348 -32.16 -7.59 19.43
CA GLU A 348 -33.60 -7.68 19.52
C GLU A 348 -34.15 -6.33 19.98
N ASP A 349 -35.39 -6.01 19.60
CA ASP A 349 -36.00 -4.70 19.93
C ASP A 349 -36.21 -4.51 21.45
N SER A 350 -36.20 -5.60 22.23
CA SER A 350 -36.28 -5.59 23.70
C SER A 350 -34.92 -5.61 24.42
N ALA A 351 -33.81 -5.68 23.70
CA ALA A 351 -32.48 -5.73 24.30
C ALA A 351 -32.06 -4.36 24.87
N THR A 352 -31.23 -4.37 25.91
CA THR A 352 -30.64 -3.13 26.45
C THR A 352 -29.76 -2.47 25.39
N THR A 353 -30.05 -1.22 25.05
CA THR A 353 -29.22 -0.45 24.11
C THR A 353 -27.97 0.06 24.80
N ASP A 354 -26.80 -0.10 24.16
CA ASP A 354 -25.58 0.57 24.59
C ASP A 354 -25.44 1.88 23.83
N ASP A 355 -26.05 2.93 24.35
CA ASP A 355 -26.05 4.24 23.66
C ASP A 355 -24.73 5.00 23.82
N GLU A 356 -23.79 4.49 24.62
CA GLU A 356 -22.53 5.21 24.88
C GLU A 356 -21.37 4.71 24.02
N TYR A 357 -21.28 3.39 23.81
CA TYR A 357 -20.11 2.77 23.19
C TYR A 357 -20.40 2.04 21.87
N ASN A 358 -21.62 2.12 21.34
CA ASN A 358 -22.05 1.39 20.14
C ASN A 358 -21.68 2.06 18.79
N PHE A 359 -20.90 3.14 18.76
CA PHE A 359 -20.44 3.76 17.52
C PHE A 359 -19.10 3.15 17.08
N GLY A 360 -18.94 2.85 15.79
CA GLY A 360 -17.73 2.19 15.29
C GLY A 360 -17.41 2.47 13.83
N VAL A 361 -16.23 1.97 13.42
CA VAL A 361 -15.70 2.10 12.06
C VAL A 361 -15.05 0.80 11.59
N THR A 362 -15.26 0.45 10.33
CA THR A 362 -14.42 -0.52 9.61
C THR A 362 -14.19 -0.07 8.18
N THR A 363 -13.04 -0.43 7.60
CA THR A 363 -12.65 -0.08 6.22
C THR A 363 -11.98 -1.26 5.52
N SER A 364 -11.66 -1.09 4.23
CA SER A 364 -10.94 -2.09 3.44
C SER A 364 -9.66 -1.48 2.84
N SER A 365 -8.55 -2.21 2.94
CA SER A 365 -7.20 -1.72 2.68
C SER A 365 -6.44 -2.59 1.67
N ASP A 366 -5.57 -1.95 0.90
CA ASP A 366 -4.56 -2.55 0.02
C ASP A 366 -3.36 -3.11 0.81
N ILE A 367 -3.07 -2.54 1.98
CA ILE A 367 -1.97 -2.94 2.87
C ILE A 367 -2.49 -3.54 4.17
N GLN A 368 -1.68 -4.40 4.79
CA GLN A 368 -1.99 -5.00 6.07
C GLN A 368 -2.15 -3.93 7.15
N PRO A 369 -3.14 -4.06 8.07
CA PRO A 369 -3.26 -3.13 9.19
C PRO A 369 -2.05 -3.15 10.13
N PHE A 370 -1.82 -2.01 10.77
CA PHE A 370 -0.84 -1.88 11.84
C PHE A 370 -1.48 -2.18 13.20
N PHE A 371 -0.93 -3.16 13.92
CA PHE A 371 -1.33 -3.45 15.29
C PHE A 371 -0.57 -2.53 16.25
N THR A 372 -1.31 -1.68 16.96
CA THR A 372 -0.78 -0.82 18.02
C THR A 372 -1.30 -1.26 19.38
N LYS A 373 -0.65 -0.82 20.45
CA LYS A 373 -1.11 -1.01 21.82
C LYS A 373 -1.62 0.29 22.46
N LYS A 374 -2.01 1.28 21.65
CA LYS A 374 -2.44 2.62 22.08
C LYS A 374 -3.49 2.58 23.20
N PHE A 375 -4.43 1.64 23.12
CA PHE A 375 -5.52 1.45 24.09
C PHE A 375 -5.47 0.06 24.76
N GLY A 376 -4.27 -0.53 24.83
CA GLY A 376 -4.03 -1.86 25.40
C GLY A 376 -3.75 -2.93 24.35
N GLU A 377 -3.55 -4.17 24.83
CA GLU A 377 -3.15 -5.34 24.01
C GLU A 377 -4.13 -5.69 22.89
N ARG A 378 -5.38 -5.27 23.02
CA ARG A 378 -6.46 -5.50 22.04
C ARG A 378 -6.94 -4.17 21.46
N THR A 379 -6.03 -3.31 21.01
CA THR A 379 -6.45 -2.11 20.28
C THR A 379 -6.92 -2.51 18.88
N ALA A 380 -8.09 -2.02 18.48
CA ALA A 380 -8.67 -2.28 17.16
C ALA A 380 -7.87 -1.64 16.03
N THR A 381 -7.91 -2.26 14.85
CA THR A 381 -7.31 -1.73 13.62
C THR A 381 -8.34 -1.03 12.74
N GLY A 382 -9.62 -1.41 12.86
CA GLY A 382 -10.71 -0.98 12.00
C GLY A 382 -10.54 -1.36 10.52
N ILE A 383 -9.62 -2.29 10.19
CA ILE A 383 -9.45 -2.83 8.83
C ILE A 383 -9.83 -4.31 8.82
N THR A 384 -9.16 -5.14 9.64
CA THR A 384 -9.49 -6.57 9.77
C THR A 384 -10.53 -6.84 10.87
N ASP A 385 -10.99 -5.79 11.53
CA ASP A 385 -11.96 -5.79 12.61
C ASP A 385 -12.85 -4.55 12.48
N VAL A 386 -13.89 -4.47 13.33
CA VAL A 386 -14.67 -3.25 13.52
C VAL A 386 -14.21 -2.58 14.80
N CYS A 387 -13.64 -1.37 14.68
CA CYS A 387 -13.20 -0.56 15.79
C CYS A 387 -14.40 0.17 16.40
N MET A 388 -14.83 -0.23 17.60
CA MET A 388 -15.90 0.45 18.33
C MET A 388 -15.29 1.45 19.32
N VAL A 389 -15.93 2.60 19.53
CA VAL A 389 -15.45 3.65 20.46
C VAL A 389 -15.22 3.13 21.87
N GLY A 390 -15.93 2.07 22.26
CA GLY A 390 -15.57 1.25 23.40
C GLY A 390 -16.33 -0.08 23.45
N ASN A 391 -15.98 -0.90 24.44
CA ASN A 391 -16.75 -2.09 24.82
C ASN A 391 -17.69 -1.76 25.99
N LYS A 392 -18.49 -2.73 26.45
CA LYS A 392 -19.52 -2.51 27.50
C LYS A 392 -18.93 -2.05 28.84
N ILE A 393 -17.68 -2.43 29.13
CA ILE A 393 -16.98 -2.02 30.36
C ILE A 393 -16.25 -0.68 30.21
N GLY A 394 -16.32 -0.03 29.04
CA GLY A 394 -15.74 1.29 28.78
C GLY A 394 -14.27 1.27 28.35
N LEU A 395 -13.68 0.11 28.01
CA LEU A 395 -12.36 0.10 27.37
C LEU A 395 -12.49 0.68 25.96
N PRO A 396 -11.69 1.70 25.60
CA PRO A 396 -11.83 2.40 24.34
C PRO A 396 -11.26 1.60 23.16
N MET A 397 -11.79 1.86 21.96
CA MET A 397 -11.22 1.42 20.67
C MET A 397 -10.91 -0.08 20.58
N GLN A 398 -11.88 -0.92 20.99
CA GLN A 398 -11.72 -2.37 21.05
C GLN A 398 -12.25 -3.08 19.78
N PRO A 399 -11.59 -4.16 19.33
CA PRO A 399 -11.92 -4.86 18.10
C PRO A 399 -13.17 -5.71 18.29
N HIS A 400 -14.08 -5.60 17.33
CA HIS A 400 -15.27 -6.44 17.21
C HIS A 400 -15.21 -7.19 15.87
N TYR A 401 -15.73 -8.42 15.87
CA TYR A 401 -15.63 -9.33 14.74
C TYR A 401 -17.01 -9.59 14.12
N PRO A 402 -17.09 -9.76 12.80
CA PRO A 402 -18.37 -10.05 12.16
C PRO A 402 -18.80 -11.50 12.40
N GLY A 403 -20.05 -11.67 12.79
CA GLY A 403 -20.79 -12.93 12.81
C GLY A 403 -22.00 -12.83 11.90
N PHE A 404 -22.16 -13.77 10.98
CA PHE A 404 -23.31 -13.83 10.09
C PHE A 404 -23.52 -15.26 9.59
N TYR A 405 -24.75 -15.57 9.21
CA TYR A 405 -25.11 -16.86 8.62
C TYR A 405 -25.20 -16.74 7.10
N THR A 406 -24.60 -17.68 6.38
CA THR A 406 -24.66 -17.69 4.91
C THR A 406 -24.47 -19.09 4.38
N THR A 407 -24.92 -19.31 3.16
CA THR A 407 -24.89 -20.61 2.50
C THR A 407 -23.50 -20.95 1.98
N HIS A 408 -23.22 -22.25 1.83
CA HIS A 408 -21.97 -22.72 1.27
C HIS A 408 -21.82 -22.31 -0.22
N SER A 409 -20.60 -21.97 -0.65
CA SER A 409 -20.31 -21.46 -2.00
C SER A 409 -20.63 -22.44 -3.14
N PHE A 410 -20.48 -23.75 -2.88
CA PHE A 410 -20.77 -24.86 -3.81
C PHE A 410 -22.20 -25.42 -3.71
N MET A 411 -23.05 -24.86 -2.87
CA MET A 411 -24.46 -25.26 -2.83
C MET A 411 -25.16 -24.77 -4.09
N ASP A 412 -26.06 -25.56 -4.68
CA ASP A 412 -26.90 -25.07 -5.78
C ASP A 412 -27.94 -24.07 -5.23
N LYS A 413 -28.06 -22.94 -5.91
CA LYS A 413 -28.72 -21.73 -5.43
C LYS A 413 -29.98 -21.46 -6.23
N CYS A 414 -30.96 -22.36 -6.14
CA CYS A 414 -32.15 -22.32 -7.00
C CYS A 414 -33.24 -21.37 -6.52
N ASN A 415 -33.14 -20.83 -5.31
CA ASN A 415 -34.18 -19.99 -4.72
C ASN A 415 -33.68 -18.55 -4.53
N THR A 416 -34.25 -17.64 -5.31
CA THR A 416 -33.91 -16.22 -5.36
C THR A 416 -34.81 -15.34 -4.50
N GLU A 417 -35.77 -15.90 -3.76
CA GLU A 417 -36.75 -15.15 -2.96
C GLU A 417 -36.52 -15.25 -1.43
N GLY A 418 -35.50 -15.99 -1.00
CA GLY A 418 -35.19 -16.23 0.41
C GLY A 418 -35.81 -17.52 0.95
N SER A 419 -35.69 -17.75 2.26
CA SER A 419 -36.15 -19.00 2.87
C SER A 419 -37.68 -19.14 2.81
N ARG A 420 -38.18 -20.22 2.22
CA ARG A 420 -39.63 -20.52 2.17
C ARG A 420 -40.25 -20.83 3.53
N TRP A 421 -39.43 -21.10 4.54
CA TRP A 421 -39.88 -21.57 5.86
C TRP A 421 -39.96 -20.47 6.91
N ASN A 422 -38.99 -19.57 6.92
CA ASN A 422 -38.93 -18.48 7.92
C ASN A 422 -38.98 -17.10 7.25
N HIS A 423 -39.19 -17.07 5.94
CA HIS A 423 -39.23 -15.86 5.11
C HIS A 423 -38.01 -14.95 5.26
N LYS A 424 -36.90 -15.37 5.87
CA LYS A 424 -35.71 -14.50 6.08
C LYS A 424 -34.99 -14.19 4.76
N LYS A 425 -34.33 -13.02 4.75
CA LYS A 425 -33.57 -12.47 3.61
C LYS A 425 -32.54 -13.49 3.10
N HIS A 426 -32.65 -13.86 1.82
CA HIS A 426 -31.69 -14.52 0.91
C HIS A 426 -30.57 -15.40 1.51
N GLN A 427 -29.50 -15.59 0.73
CA GLN A 427 -28.19 -16.09 1.17
C GLN A 427 -27.36 -14.97 1.82
N PHE A 428 -28.00 -13.83 2.10
CA PHE A 428 -27.41 -12.64 2.66
C PHE A 428 -28.00 -12.41 4.04
N SER A 429 -27.14 -12.39 5.06
CA SER A 429 -27.51 -12.17 6.44
C SER A 429 -27.13 -10.77 6.88
N ASP A 430 -27.86 -10.26 7.87
CA ASP A 430 -27.37 -9.15 8.69
C ASP A 430 -26.00 -9.52 9.29
N ILE A 431 -25.16 -8.52 9.51
CA ILE A 431 -23.84 -8.70 10.11
C ILE A 431 -23.94 -8.34 11.60
N THR A 432 -23.87 -9.35 12.46
CA THR A 432 -23.76 -9.18 13.91
C THR A 432 -22.31 -8.86 14.26
N LEU A 433 -22.08 -7.89 15.14
CA LEU A 433 -20.76 -7.63 15.72
C LEU A 433 -20.61 -8.36 17.05
N VAL A 434 -19.51 -9.10 17.19
CA VAL A 434 -19.21 -9.92 18.36
C VAL A 434 -17.90 -9.44 18.99
N HIS A 435 -17.94 -9.13 20.27
CA HIS A 435 -16.75 -8.88 21.08
C HIS A 435 -16.35 -10.17 21.82
N PRO A 436 -15.06 -10.51 21.94
CA PRO A 436 -14.64 -11.74 22.64
C PRO A 436 -15.08 -11.85 24.11
N VAL A 437 -15.34 -10.72 24.77
CA VAL A 437 -15.78 -10.69 26.17
C VAL A 437 -17.26 -10.37 26.30
N ASP A 438 -17.77 -9.44 25.49
CA ASP A 438 -19.14 -8.93 25.63
C ASP A 438 -20.14 -9.75 24.80
N MET A 439 -19.62 -10.66 23.95
CA MET A 439 -20.38 -11.42 22.97
C MET A 439 -21.11 -10.51 21.97
N GLU A 440 -22.31 -10.87 21.57
CA GLU A 440 -23.08 -10.19 20.52
C GLU A 440 -23.50 -8.77 20.97
N ARG A 441 -23.03 -7.76 20.24
CA ARG A 441 -23.23 -6.34 20.58
C ARG A 441 -24.36 -5.68 19.81
N GLY A 442 -24.60 -6.15 18.59
CA GLY A 442 -25.63 -5.59 17.71
C GLY A 442 -25.36 -5.89 16.25
N LYS A 443 -26.26 -5.42 15.38
CA LYS A 443 -26.21 -5.63 13.92
C LYS A 443 -25.83 -4.34 13.20
N MET A 444 -25.00 -4.45 12.18
CA MET A 444 -24.68 -3.32 11.30
C MET A 444 -25.94 -2.86 10.56
N ILE A 445 -26.07 -1.54 10.35
CA ILE A 445 -27.27 -0.93 9.78
C ILE A 445 -27.14 -0.86 8.26
N ASN A 446 -28.20 -1.24 7.54
CA ASN A 446 -28.33 -1.11 6.09
C ASN A 446 -27.26 -1.85 5.26
N VAL A 447 -26.66 -2.90 5.82
CA VAL A 447 -25.68 -3.75 5.13
C VAL A 447 -25.92 -5.22 5.44
N LEU A 448 -25.72 -6.06 4.42
CA LEU A 448 -25.77 -7.51 4.51
C LEU A 448 -24.44 -8.11 4.05
N ALA A 449 -24.09 -9.29 4.57
CA ALA A 449 -23.01 -10.12 4.06
C ALA A 449 -23.58 -11.42 3.47
N GLY A 450 -23.05 -11.86 2.34
CA GLY A 450 -23.50 -13.06 1.66
C GLY A 450 -22.44 -13.66 0.76
N ASP A 451 -22.72 -14.84 0.22
CA ASP A 451 -21.80 -15.53 -0.68
C ASP A 451 -21.63 -14.79 -2.03
N ALA A 452 -20.39 -14.67 -2.49
CA ALA A 452 -20.08 -13.94 -3.72
C ALA A 452 -20.41 -14.72 -4.99
N SER A 453 -20.66 -16.04 -4.91
CA SER A 453 -20.94 -16.90 -6.07
C SER A 453 -22.36 -16.69 -6.61
N ALA A 454 -22.54 -17.00 -7.90
CA ALA A 454 -23.82 -17.05 -8.62
C ALA A 454 -24.57 -15.71 -8.88
N ILE A 455 -24.19 -14.61 -8.24
CA ILE A 455 -24.76 -13.27 -8.50
C ILE A 455 -23.65 -12.38 -9.07
N TYR A 456 -23.93 -11.52 -10.05
CA TYR A 456 -22.90 -10.63 -10.57
C TYR A 456 -22.61 -9.48 -9.61
N ASP A 457 -21.43 -8.89 -9.75
CA ASP A 457 -21.07 -7.69 -9.01
C ASP A 457 -21.94 -6.50 -9.46
N MET A 458 -22.33 -5.62 -8.53
CA MET A 458 -23.27 -4.50 -8.73
C MET A 458 -24.74 -4.86 -9.00
N ASP A 459 -25.10 -6.14 -9.01
CA ASP A 459 -26.50 -6.55 -9.14
C ASP A 459 -27.34 -6.02 -7.96
N LYS A 460 -28.58 -5.66 -8.28
CA LYS A 460 -29.59 -5.28 -7.29
C LYS A 460 -30.30 -6.52 -6.76
N LEU A 461 -30.27 -6.69 -5.45
CA LEU A 461 -31.00 -7.70 -4.71
C LEU A 461 -32.33 -7.10 -4.25
N VAL A 462 -33.43 -7.68 -4.70
CA VAL A 462 -34.79 -7.27 -4.28
C VAL A 462 -35.33 -8.34 -3.34
N TYR A 463 -35.91 -7.90 -2.22
CA TYR A 463 -36.52 -8.77 -1.24
C TYR A 463 -37.96 -8.32 -0.97
N LYS A 464 -38.87 -9.29 -0.82
CA LYS A 464 -40.33 -9.07 -0.74
C LYS A 464 -40.83 -8.10 -1.82
N LYS A 465 -40.44 -8.40 -3.07
CA LYS A 465 -40.80 -7.63 -4.26
C LYS A 465 -42.31 -7.41 -4.31
N ASP A 466 -42.73 -6.20 -4.67
CA ASP A 466 -44.13 -5.81 -4.89
C ASP A 466 -45.00 -5.89 -3.61
N THR A 467 -44.36 -5.85 -2.44
CA THR A 467 -45.03 -5.72 -1.14
C THR A 467 -44.68 -4.38 -0.48
N ASP A 468 -45.45 -3.99 0.53
CA ASP A 468 -45.12 -2.81 1.34
C ASP A 468 -43.77 -2.96 2.06
N GLU A 469 -43.30 -4.17 2.31
CA GLU A 469 -42.03 -4.47 2.97
C GLU A 469 -40.87 -4.67 1.99
N GLU A 470 -40.99 -4.14 0.76
CA GLU A 470 -39.97 -4.30 -0.26
C GLU A 470 -38.63 -3.68 0.16
N GLU A 471 -37.58 -4.44 -0.10
CA GLU A 471 -36.24 -4.17 0.37
C GLU A 471 -35.22 -4.31 -0.76
N ASN A 472 -34.50 -3.23 -1.07
CA ASN A 472 -33.56 -3.16 -2.19
C ASN A 472 -32.11 -2.99 -1.70
N TYR A 473 -31.20 -3.85 -2.17
CA TYR A 473 -29.77 -3.79 -1.85
C TYR A 473 -28.93 -3.87 -3.13
N LYS A 474 -27.74 -3.26 -3.12
CA LYS A 474 -26.78 -3.38 -4.21
C LYS A 474 -25.56 -4.17 -3.75
N LYS A 475 -25.24 -5.25 -4.47
CA LYS A 475 -24.15 -6.18 -4.12
C LYS A 475 -22.80 -5.67 -4.60
N PHE A 476 -21.77 -5.84 -3.78
CA PHE A 476 -20.38 -5.51 -4.11
C PHE A 476 -19.43 -6.64 -3.67
N LYS A 477 -18.63 -7.12 -4.61
CA LYS A 477 -17.48 -7.97 -4.31
C LYS A 477 -16.31 -7.09 -3.86
N ILE A 478 -15.89 -7.26 -2.62
CA ILE A 478 -14.73 -6.54 -2.08
C ILE A 478 -13.46 -7.20 -2.62
N THR A 479 -12.63 -6.42 -3.30
CA THR A 479 -11.37 -6.90 -3.90
C THR A 479 -10.13 -6.40 -3.15
N ALA A 480 -10.32 -5.47 -2.20
CA ALA A 480 -9.28 -5.09 -1.27
C ALA A 480 -8.83 -6.32 -0.44
N PRO A 481 -7.52 -6.60 -0.35
CA PRO A 481 -7.02 -7.82 0.28
C PRO A 481 -7.26 -7.89 1.79
N TYR A 482 -7.36 -6.74 2.47
CA TYR A 482 -7.59 -6.67 3.92
C TYR A 482 -8.91 -5.95 4.21
N CYS A 483 -9.84 -6.65 4.86
CA CYS A 483 -11.14 -6.17 5.30
C CYS A 483 -11.64 -7.01 6.48
N PHE A 484 -12.69 -6.55 7.16
CA PHE A 484 -13.20 -7.22 8.35
C PHE A 484 -13.74 -8.63 8.07
N LEU A 485 -14.15 -8.92 6.83
CA LEU A 485 -14.60 -10.25 6.41
C LEU A 485 -13.47 -11.29 6.39
N ASN A 486 -12.19 -10.87 6.32
CA ASN A 486 -11.06 -11.81 6.37
C ASN A 486 -10.98 -12.59 7.69
N ASN A 487 -11.55 -12.05 8.77
CA ASN A 487 -11.66 -12.71 10.07
C ASN A 487 -13.01 -13.43 10.28
N SER A 488 -13.82 -13.58 9.22
CA SER A 488 -15.00 -14.44 9.25
C SER A 488 -14.67 -15.88 8.83
N ALA A 489 -15.61 -16.80 9.00
CA ALA A 489 -15.41 -18.22 8.72
C ALA A 489 -15.07 -18.55 7.24
N ASN A 490 -15.25 -17.61 6.32
CA ASN A 490 -14.89 -17.78 4.91
C ASN A 490 -14.58 -16.41 4.27
N ASN A 491 -13.50 -16.33 3.49
CA ASN A 491 -12.95 -15.09 2.94
C ASN A 491 -13.52 -14.71 1.55
N LEU A 492 -14.42 -15.52 0.98
CA LEU A 492 -15.02 -15.28 -0.33
C LEU A 492 -16.38 -14.56 -0.27
N TYR A 493 -16.73 -13.93 0.85
CA TYR A 493 -17.98 -13.21 0.99
C TYR A 493 -17.97 -11.85 0.30
N CYS A 494 -19.17 -11.38 0.00
CA CYS A 494 -19.44 -10.06 -0.55
C CYS A 494 -20.37 -9.30 0.40
N ILE A 495 -20.47 -8.00 0.18
CA ILE A 495 -21.39 -7.16 0.93
C ILE A 495 -22.53 -6.70 0.03
N ALA A 496 -23.65 -6.32 0.62
CA ALA A 496 -24.70 -5.60 -0.08
C ALA A 496 -25.19 -4.43 0.77
N ILE A 497 -25.19 -3.22 0.24
CA ILE A 497 -25.66 -2.02 0.94
C ILE A 497 -27.06 -1.64 0.47
N ARG A 498 -27.85 -1.06 1.37
CA ARG A 498 -29.23 -0.66 1.08
C ARG A 498 -29.29 0.45 0.02
N CYS A 499 -30.22 0.34 -0.93
CA CYS A 499 -30.42 1.29 -2.02
C CYS A 499 -31.91 1.52 -2.30
N TYR A 500 -32.25 2.60 -3.02
CA TYR A 500 -33.62 2.90 -3.42
C TYR A 500 -34.20 1.82 -4.34
N LYS A 501 -35.53 1.64 -4.32
CA LYS A 501 -36.24 0.93 -5.41
C LYS A 501 -35.89 1.57 -6.77
N THR A 502 -35.67 0.75 -7.80
CA THR A 502 -35.49 1.29 -9.16
C THR A 502 -36.83 1.87 -9.61
N ALA A 503 -36.86 3.10 -10.09
CA ALA A 503 -38.05 3.62 -10.76
C ALA A 503 -38.32 2.73 -11.98
N GLU A 504 -39.53 2.20 -12.10
CA GLU A 504 -39.98 1.44 -13.29
C GLU A 504 -40.12 2.33 -14.53
#